data_AF-A0A963D9W8-F1
#
_entry.id   AF-A0A963D9W8-F1
#
_cell.length_a   1.000
_cell.length_b   1.000
_cell.length_c   1.000
_cell.angle_alpha   90.00
_cell.angle_beta   90.00
_cell.angle_gamma   90.00
#
_symmetry.space_group_name_H-M   'P 1'
#
loop_
_entity.id
_entity.type
_entity.pdbx_description
1 polymer ?
#
loop_
_entity_poly.entity_id
_entity_poly.type
_entity_poly.pdbx_seq_one_letter_code
_entity_poly.pdbx_strand_id
1 'polypeptide(L)'
;MAADIRIEIGPGELIDRITILQIKVEHLAGAPRAAAAAQLARLDARWRGLAVSPDIAALRDELAAVNRRLWAIEDALRQCEARGEFGARFVEHARSVYKTNDRRAQIKADIDRALGHLAGDAKVYSAQ
;
A
#
# COMPACT_ATOMS: atom_id res chain seq x y z
N MET A 1 10.38 -24.84 10.79
CA MET A 1 10.10 -23.73 9.87
C MET A 1 8.58 -23.63 9.75
N ALA A 2 8.00 -22.45 9.94
CA ALA A 2 6.57 -22.27 9.68
C ALA A 2 6.32 -22.49 8.18
N ALA A 3 5.32 -23.28 7.82
CA ALA A 3 4.97 -23.51 6.42
C ALA A 3 4.40 -22.22 5.79
N ASP A 4 4.74 -21.97 4.53
CA ASP A 4 4.19 -20.85 3.77
C ASP A 4 2.68 -21.04 3.58
N ILE A 5 1.90 -20.04 4.01
CA ILE A 5 0.45 -20.00 3.77
C ILE A 5 0.22 -19.35 2.41
N ARG A 6 -0.49 -20.05 1.51
CA ARG A 6 -0.93 -19.50 0.24
C ARG A 6 -2.35 -18.96 0.38
N ILE A 7 -2.55 -17.72 -0.03
CA ILE A 7 -3.86 -17.06 -0.09
C ILE A 7 -4.08 -16.52 -1.50
N GLU A 8 -5.33 -16.50 -1.93
CA GLU A 8 -5.75 -15.80 -3.14
C GLU A 8 -5.89 -14.31 -2.83
N ILE A 9 -5.41 -13.46 -3.73
CA ILE A 9 -5.51 -12.00 -3.64
C ILE A 9 -5.80 -11.41 -5.01
N GLY A 10 -6.49 -10.27 -5.04
CA GLY A 10 -6.73 -9.52 -6.27
C GLY A 10 -5.47 -8.82 -6.80
N PRO A 11 -5.44 -8.45 -8.09
CA PRO A 11 -4.37 -7.66 -8.69
C PRO A 11 -4.06 -6.34 -7.95
N GLY A 12 -5.07 -5.62 -7.48
CA GLY A 12 -4.92 -4.39 -6.72
C GLY A 12 -4.14 -4.60 -5.42
N GLU A 13 -4.45 -5.66 -4.68
CA GLU A 13 -3.71 -6.07 -3.47
C GLU A 13 -2.27 -6.50 -3.79
N LEU A 14 -2.04 -7.18 -4.93
CA LEU A 14 -0.70 -7.52 -5.37
C LEU A 14 0.15 -6.26 -5.64
N ILE A 15 -0.36 -5.30 -6.41
CA ILE A 15 0.35 -4.05 -6.73
C ILE A 15 0.56 -3.23 -5.45
N ASP A 16 -0.44 -3.17 -4.57
CA ASP A 16 -0.33 -2.50 -3.27
C ASP A 16 0.85 -3.02 -2.44
N ARG A 17 0.98 -4.35 -2.34
CA ARG A 17 2.12 -4.98 -1.65
C ARG A 17 3.45 -4.68 -2.33
N ILE A 18 3.49 -4.69 -3.66
CA ILE A 18 4.69 -4.33 -4.43
C ILE A 18 5.12 -2.90 -4.10
N THR A 19 4.20 -1.93 -4.15
CA THR A 19 4.53 -0.52 -3.89
C THR A 19 4.97 -0.26 -2.45
N ILE A 20 4.39 -0.96 -1.47
CA ILE A 20 4.86 -0.90 -0.07
C ILE A 20 6.26 -1.47 0.08
N LEU A 21 6.54 -2.60 -0.57
CA LEU A 21 7.86 -3.21 -0.50
C LEU A 21 8.93 -2.33 -1.15
N GLN A 22 8.60 -1.60 -2.22
CA GLN A 22 9.48 -0.59 -2.81
C GLN A 22 9.85 0.49 -1.79
N ILE A 23 8.86 1.08 -1.11
CA ILE A 23 9.08 2.08 -0.05
C ILE A 23 9.93 1.50 1.09
N LYS A 24 9.65 0.26 1.51
CA LYS A 24 10.46 -0.43 2.52
C LYS A 24 11.92 -0.61 2.08
N VAL A 25 12.18 -0.96 0.82
CA VAL A 25 13.54 -1.06 0.30
C VAL A 25 14.23 0.30 0.27
N GLU A 26 13.51 1.37 -0.04
CA GLU A 26 14.03 2.74 -0.02
C GLU A 26 14.45 3.19 1.40
N HIS A 27 13.64 2.87 2.43
CA HIS A 27 13.81 3.43 3.78
C HIS A 27 14.49 2.50 4.79
N LEU A 28 14.47 1.18 4.59
CA LEU A 28 15.08 0.22 5.50
C LEU A 28 16.56 -0.06 5.17
N ALA A 29 17.28 -0.60 6.15
CA ALA A 29 18.65 -1.08 6.03
C ALA A 29 18.81 -2.50 6.59
N GLY A 30 19.94 -3.14 6.29
CA GLY A 30 20.32 -4.45 6.84
C GLY A 30 19.38 -5.61 6.47
N ALA A 31 19.20 -6.55 7.39
CA ALA A 31 18.37 -7.74 7.18
C ALA A 31 16.91 -7.42 6.82
N PRO A 32 16.22 -6.43 7.43
CA PRO A 32 14.87 -6.03 7.02
C PRO A 32 14.78 -5.57 5.55
N ARG A 33 15.76 -4.79 5.07
CA ARG A 33 15.82 -4.36 3.66
C ARG A 33 16.01 -5.56 2.73
N ALA A 34 16.92 -6.47 3.08
CA ALA A 34 17.20 -7.66 2.28
C ALA A 34 15.95 -8.56 2.17
N ALA A 35 15.23 -8.75 3.28
CA ALA A 35 13.98 -9.51 3.29
C ALA A 35 12.90 -8.85 2.41
N ALA A 36 12.74 -7.52 2.51
CA ALA A 36 11.81 -6.77 1.67
C ALA A 36 12.16 -6.86 0.18
N ALA A 37 13.45 -6.74 -0.18
CA ALA A 37 13.93 -6.86 -1.55
C ALA A 37 13.70 -8.27 -2.13
N ALA A 38 13.97 -9.31 -1.34
CA ALA A 38 13.71 -10.69 -1.75
C ALA A 38 12.21 -10.94 -1.99
N GLN A 39 11.34 -10.40 -1.13
CA GLN A 39 9.89 -10.49 -1.33
C GLN A 39 9.42 -9.68 -2.55
N LEU A 40 9.93 -8.46 -2.73
CA LEU A 40 9.62 -7.60 -3.87
C LEU A 40 9.94 -8.31 -5.19
N ALA A 41 11.13 -8.88 -5.31
CA ALA A 41 11.54 -9.60 -6.52
C ALA A 41 10.59 -10.75 -6.88
N ARG A 42 10.08 -11.50 -5.88
CA ARG A 42 9.10 -12.58 -6.10
C ARG A 42 7.76 -12.05 -6.59
N LEU A 43 7.27 -10.94 -6.04
CA LEU A 43 5.98 -10.36 -6.44
C LEU A 43 6.06 -9.66 -7.80
N ASP A 44 7.14 -8.92 -8.07
CA ASP A 44 7.37 -8.30 -9.39
C ASP A 44 7.47 -9.34 -10.50
N ALA A 45 8.08 -10.51 -10.23
CA ALA A 45 8.13 -11.60 -11.20
C ALA A 45 6.72 -12.13 -11.56
N ARG A 46 5.79 -12.15 -10.59
CA ARG A 46 4.38 -12.51 -10.83
C ARG A 46 3.65 -11.41 -11.60
N TRP A 47 3.91 -10.15 -11.26
CA TRP A 47 3.32 -8.99 -11.95
C TRP A 47 3.71 -8.92 -13.43
N ARG A 48 4.98 -9.12 -13.76
CA ARG A 48 5.48 -9.08 -15.15
C ARG A 48 4.85 -10.12 -16.08
N GLY A 49 4.25 -11.19 -15.52
CA GLY A 49 3.51 -12.18 -16.29
C GLY A 49 2.14 -11.70 -16.77
N LEU A 50 1.68 -10.52 -16.35
CA LEU A 50 0.40 -9.93 -16.75
C LEU A 50 0.62 -8.90 -17.86
N ALA A 51 -0.26 -8.89 -18.86
CA ALA A 51 -0.27 -7.80 -19.85
C ALA A 51 -0.80 -6.53 -19.18
N VAL A 52 0.00 -5.46 -19.17
CA VAL A 52 -0.31 -4.22 -18.45
C VAL A 52 -0.58 -3.10 -19.46
N SER A 53 -1.77 -2.49 -19.39
CA SER A 53 -2.09 -1.30 -20.18
C SER A 53 -1.44 -0.05 -19.57
N PRO A 54 -1.27 1.04 -20.35
CA PRO A 54 -0.81 2.33 -19.81
C PRO A 54 -1.65 2.84 -18.63
N ASP A 55 -2.96 2.58 -18.64
CA ASP A 55 -3.87 2.99 -17.56
C ASP A 55 -3.55 2.30 -16.24
N ILE A 56 -3.18 1.02 -16.28
CA ILE A 56 -2.77 0.27 -15.08
C ILE A 56 -1.41 0.77 -14.56
N ALA A 57 -0.49 1.16 -15.45
CA ALA A 57 0.78 1.75 -15.03
C ALA A 57 0.54 3.08 -14.28
N ALA A 58 -0.36 3.93 -14.78
CA ALA A 58 -0.73 5.17 -14.10
C ALA A 58 -1.37 4.91 -12.72
N LEU A 59 -2.27 3.93 -12.62
CA LEU A 59 -2.87 3.53 -11.33
C LEU A 59 -1.83 2.98 -10.34
N ARG A 60 -0.83 2.22 -10.82
CA ARG A 60 0.29 1.76 -9.99
C ARG A 60 1.10 2.93 -9.45
N ASP A 61 1.43 3.90 -10.29
CA ASP A 61 2.20 5.07 -9.88
C ASP A 61 1.43 5.92 -8.87
N GLU A 62 0.12 6.08 -9.07
CA GLU A 62 -0.75 6.74 -8.11
C GLU A 62 -0.79 5.99 -6.77
N LEU A 63 -0.95 4.66 -6.79
CA LEU A 63 -0.94 3.83 -5.58
C LEU A 63 0.39 3.95 -4.83
N ALA A 64 1.52 4.00 -5.55
CA ALA A 64 2.83 4.24 -4.96
C ALA A 64 2.92 5.63 -4.31
N ALA A 65 2.40 6.67 -4.96
CA ALA A 65 2.36 8.02 -4.39
C ALA A 65 1.51 8.09 -3.11
N VAL A 66 0.34 7.45 -3.10
CA VAL A 66 -0.53 7.36 -1.92
C VAL A 66 0.14 6.60 -0.78
N ASN A 67 0.79 5.46 -1.06
CA ASN A 67 1.54 4.71 -0.05
C ASN A 67 2.72 5.52 0.53
N ARG A 68 3.44 6.30 -0.29
CA ARG A 68 4.49 7.22 0.21
C ARG A 68 3.90 8.31 1.11
N ARG A 69 2.74 8.87 0.73
CA ARG A 69 2.04 9.86 1.54
C ARG A 69 1.63 9.28 2.89
N LEU A 70 1.08 8.06 2.90
CA LEU A 70 0.70 7.36 4.12
C LEU A 70 1.91 7.11 5.03
N TRP A 71 3.04 6.64 4.47
CA TRP A 71 4.28 6.47 5.21
C TRP A 71 4.75 7.76 5.89
N ALA A 72 4.72 8.89 5.16
CA ALA A 72 5.12 10.18 5.70
C ALA A 72 4.17 10.67 6.83
N ILE A 73 2.86 10.41 6.71
CA ILE A 73 1.88 10.72 7.76
C ILE A 73 2.16 9.88 9.02
N GLU A 74 2.38 8.58 8.86
CA GLU A 74 2.71 7.70 9.99
C GLU A 74 4.02 8.09 10.66
N ASP A 75 5.04 8.48 9.90
CA ASP A 75 6.30 8.95 10.47
C ASP A 75 6.11 10.25 11.27
N ALA A 76 5.32 11.19 10.74
CA ALA A 76 4.98 12.42 11.47
C ALA A 76 4.20 12.13 12.76
N LEU A 77 3.30 11.13 12.75
CA LEU A 77 2.60 10.68 13.96
C LEU A 77 3.57 10.09 14.99
N ARG A 78 4.47 9.19 14.59
CA ARG A 78 5.51 8.62 15.48
C ARG A 78 6.39 9.71 16.10
N GLN A 79 6.73 10.73 15.33
CA GLN A 79 7.50 11.88 15.83
C GLN A 79 6.73 12.69 16.87
N CYS A 80 5.43 12.93 16.67
CA CYS A 80 4.57 13.57 17.67
C CYS A 80 4.45 12.72 18.94
N GLU A 81 4.26 11.40 18.81
CA GLU A 81 4.21 10.48 19.96
C GLU A 81 5.52 10.49 20.76
N ALA A 82 6.67 10.45 20.08
CA ALA A 82 7.98 10.49 20.73
C ALA A 82 8.22 11.78 21.53
N ARG A 83 7.55 12.89 21.14
CA ARG A 83 7.60 14.18 21.85
C ARG A 83 6.43 14.38 22.83
N GLY A 84 5.46 13.46 22.88
CA GLY A 84 4.23 13.61 23.67
C GLY A 84 3.31 14.74 23.18
N GLU A 85 3.38 15.11 21.90
CA GLU A 85 2.64 16.22 21.32
C GLU A 85 1.32 15.75 20.68
N PHE A 86 0.20 15.88 21.40
CA PHE A 86 -1.13 15.42 20.95
C PHE A 86 -2.07 16.56 20.53
N GLY A 87 -1.50 17.69 20.06
CA GLY A 87 -2.26 18.88 19.67
C GLY A 87 -2.89 18.79 18.28
N ALA A 88 -3.29 19.95 17.73
CA ALA A 88 -4.01 20.05 16.46
C ALA A 88 -3.31 19.33 15.28
N ARG A 89 -1.98 19.43 15.20
CA ARG A 89 -1.18 18.77 14.15
C ARG A 89 -1.25 17.24 14.23
N PHE A 90 -1.26 16.67 15.44
CA PHE A 90 -1.43 15.23 15.63
C PHE A 90 -2.82 14.79 15.15
N VAL A 91 -3.86 15.54 15.54
CA VAL A 91 -5.24 15.27 15.12
C VAL A 91 -5.39 15.37 13.60
N GLU A 92 -4.77 16.36 12.96
CA GLU A 92 -4.77 16.52 11.50
C GLU A 92 -4.13 15.32 10.78
N HIS A 93 -2.95 14.87 11.25
CA HIS A 93 -2.27 13.70 10.68
C HIS A 93 -3.09 12.43 10.89
N ALA A 94 -3.61 12.20 12.10
CA ALA A 94 -4.44 11.04 12.40
C ALA A 94 -5.69 11.00 11.52
N ARG A 95 -6.31 12.17 11.26
CA ARG A 95 -7.44 12.26 10.33
C ARG A 95 -7.01 12.06 8.86
N SER A 96 -5.80 12.43 8.51
CA SER A 96 -5.28 12.22 7.15
C SER A 96 -5.02 10.74 6.84
N VAL A 97 -4.78 9.90 7.86
CA VAL A 97 -4.61 8.45 7.70
C VAL A 97 -5.83 7.80 7.05
N TYR A 98 -7.05 8.03 7.57
CA TYR A 98 -8.25 7.38 7.02
C TYR A 98 -8.52 7.83 5.59
N LYS A 99 -8.43 9.14 5.30
CA LYS A 99 -8.62 9.69 3.94
C LYS A 99 -7.64 9.09 2.95
N THR A 100 -6.38 8.94 3.37
CA THR A 100 -5.32 8.38 2.52
C THR A 100 -5.54 6.88 2.30
N ASN A 101 -5.97 6.14 3.33
CA ASN A 101 -6.34 4.74 3.20
C ASN A 101 -7.57 4.52 2.32
N ASP A 102 -8.58 5.39 2.38
CA ASP A 102 -9.75 5.32 1.52
C ASP A 102 -9.35 5.52 0.04
N ARG A 103 -8.48 6.50 -0.24
CA ARG A 103 -7.94 6.68 -1.60
C ARG A 103 -7.14 5.46 -2.06
N ARG A 104 -6.30 4.90 -1.18
CA ARG A 104 -5.54 3.66 -1.46
C ARG A 104 -6.48 2.50 -1.80
N ALA A 105 -7.56 2.31 -1.04
CA ALA A 105 -8.55 1.28 -1.27
C ALA A 105 -9.28 1.48 -2.61
N GLN A 106 -9.65 2.73 -2.94
CA GLN A 106 -10.28 3.07 -4.21
C GLN A 106 -9.39 2.72 -5.40
N ILE A 107 -8.11 3.12 -5.37
CA ILE A 107 -7.17 2.82 -6.47
C ILE A 107 -7.00 1.31 -6.67
N LYS A 108 -6.95 0.53 -5.58
CA LYS A 108 -6.90 -0.93 -5.66
C LYS A 108 -8.13 -1.52 -6.34
N ALA A 109 -9.32 -1.02 -5.98
CA ALA A 109 -10.57 -1.44 -6.61
C ALA A 109 -10.62 -1.05 -8.10
N ASP A 110 -10.05 0.09 -8.48
CA ASP A 110 -9.96 0.53 -9.87
C ASP A 110 -9.00 -0.36 -10.68
N ILE A 111 -7.87 -0.77 -10.10
CA ILE A 111 -6.95 -1.77 -10.69
C ILE A 111 -7.66 -3.10 -10.88
N ASP A 112 -8.35 -3.61 -9.84
CA ASP A 112 -9.09 -4.87 -9.91
C ASP A 112 -10.12 -4.83 -11.05
N ARG A 113 -10.91 -3.75 -11.12
CA ARG A 113 -11.93 -3.56 -12.17
C ARG A 113 -11.31 -3.51 -13.56
N ALA A 114 -10.21 -2.78 -13.73
CA ALA A 114 -9.54 -2.64 -15.02
C ALA A 114 -8.89 -3.96 -15.50
N LEU A 115 -8.60 -4.88 -14.59
CA LEU A 115 -8.10 -6.23 -14.90
C LEU A 115 -9.19 -7.31 -14.91
N GLY A 116 -10.47 -6.91 -14.83
CA GLY A 116 -11.61 -7.84 -14.85
C GLY A 116 -11.74 -8.70 -13.59
N HIS A 117 -11.09 -8.31 -12.48
CA HIS A 117 -11.20 -8.98 -11.19
C HIS A 117 -12.37 -8.39 -10.42
N LEU A 118 -13.34 -9.23 -10.03
CA LEU A 118 -14.45 -8.81 -9.16
C LEU A 118 -13.88 -8.55 -7.75
N ALA A 119 -14.03 -7.32 -7.26
CA ALA A 119 -13.56 -6.93 -5.93
C ALA A 119 -14.38 -7.66 -4.84
N GLY A 120 -13.82 -8.71 -4.24
CA GLY A 120 -14.47 -9.50 -3.19
C GLY A 120 -14.55 -8.80 -1.83
N ASP A 121 -13.76 -7.76 -1.59
CA ASP A 121 -13.57 -7.17 -0.25
C ASP A 121 -13.92 -5.66 -0.19
N ALA A 122 -14.99 -5.24 -0.88
CA ALA A 122 -15.48 -3.87 -0.70
C ALA A 122 -16.08 -3.70 0.71
N LYS A 123 -15.33 -3.08 1.63
CA LYS A 123 -15.91 -2.57 2.88
C LYS A 123 -16.83 -1.40 2.55
N VAL A 124 -18.14 -1.63 2.63
CA VAL A 124 -19.15 -0.59 2.56
C VAL A 124 -19.16 0.14 3.90
N TYR A 125 -18.64 1.36 3.93
CA TYR A 125 -18.83 2.27 5.05
C TYR A 125 -19.92 3.28 4.66
N SER A 126 -21.07 3.21 5.31
CA SER A 126 -22.06 4.29 5.33
C SER A 126 -21.57 5.36 6.28
N ALA A 127 -21.12 6.50 5.74
CA ALA A 127 -21.00 7.72 6.53
C ALA A 127 -22.41 8.33 6.66
N GLN A 128 -22.90 8.46 7.91
CA GLN A 128 -23.99 9.38 8.27
C GLN A 128 -23.42 10.78 8.46
#